data_AF-A0A172U727-F1
#
_entry.id   AF-A0A172U727-F1
#
_cell.length_a   1.000
_cell.length_b   1.000
_cell.length_c   1.000
_cell.angle_alpha   90.00
_cell.angle_beta   90.00
_cell.angle_gamma   90.00
#
_symmetry.space_group_name_H-M   'P 1'
#
loop_
_entity.id
_entity.type
_entity.pdbx_description
1 polymer ?
#
loop_
_entity_poly.entity_id
_entity_poly.type
_entity_poly.pdbx_seq_one_letter_code
_entity_poly.pdbx_strand_id
1 'polypeptide(L)'
;MATSRTITEEIYRRHLRLYGELNDIHIFAYKTVPLLEDAASEFKGQVVDESEDIIFRVPGKKGQAGTAKRNPTELSGLFNRFANQELFENLLVSSVSRFEFYLSDVIGEFLRHFPKKLTIGPKGGDSGKQVPIQLLVDADDLDALRDEVIDLRLQAIFHAEPKEYCTYFNAVSELGIPLDDFGQFFEIKATRDLIVHNSLVVNDLYVKKAGDHSRGKIGDKLKVRRDYFERALSAMKTLSSSIERTTREKHGKKWEQEEA
;
A
#
# COMPACT_ATOMS: atom_id res chain seq x y z
N MET A 1 -15.73 -13.67 29.29
CA MET A 1 -15.26 -12.41 28.68
C MET A 1 -13.96 -12.74 27.97
N ALA A 2 -13.90 -12.60 26.64
CA ALA A 2 -12.64 -12.78 25.93
C ALA A 2 -11.67 -11.69 26.40
N THR A 3 -10.48 -12.07 26.85
CA THR A 3 -9.43 -11.13 27.23
C THR A 3 -9.14 -10.27 26.00
N SER A 4 -9.47 -8.97 26.06
CA SER A 4 -9.11 -8.03 24.99
C SER A 4 -7.60 -8.09 24.83
N ARG A 5 -7.12 -8.41 23.63
CA ARG A 5 -5.69 -8.43 23.32
C ARG A 5 -5.10 -7.06 23.57
N THR A 6 -3.83 -7.04 23.93
CA THR A 6 -3.10 -5.79 24.11
C THR A 6 -2.82 -5.15 22.75
N ILE A 7 -2.62 -3.83 22.74
CA ILE A 7 -2.23 -3.12 21.52
C ILE A 7 -0.94 -3.70 20.93
N THR A 8 0.02 -4.11 21.76
CA THR A 8 1.28 -4.69 21.30
C THR A 8 1.05 -6.00 20.54
N GLU A 9 0.18 -6.87 21.05
CA GLU A 9 -0.18 -8.13 20.37
C GLU A 9 -0.90 -7.88 19.05
N GLU A 10 -1.82 -6.91 19.02
CA GLU A 10 -2.56 -6.57 17.80
C GLU A 10 -1.67 -5.97 16.72
N ILE A 11 -0.77 -5.04 17.08
CA ILE A 11 0.21 -4.47 16.15
C ILE A 11 1.18 -5.55 15.65
N TYR A 12 1.66 -6.44 16.52
CA TYR A 12 2.54 -7.54 16.13
C TYR A 12 1.86 -8.51 15.15
N ARG A 13 0.60 -8.88 15.40
CA ARG A 13 -0.19 -9.74 14.49
C ARG A 13 -0.36 -9.11 13.12
N ARG A 14 -0.70 -7.82 13.07
CA ARG A 14 -0.87 -7.06 11.82
C ARG A 14 0.46 -6.92 11.07
N HIS A 15 1.55 -6.69 11.80
CA HIS A 15 2.90 -6.67 11.27
C HIS A 15 3.28 -8.00 10.60
N LEU A 16 3.08 -9.13 11.29
CA LEU A 16 3.35 -10.46 10.74
C LEU A 16 2.52 -10.75 9.50
N ARG A 17 1.22 -10.39 9.52
CA ARG A 17 0.33 -10.54 8.37
C ARG A 17 0.85 -9.76 7.15
N LEU A 18 1.18 -8.48 7.33
CA LEU A 18 1.75 -7.66 6.25
C LEU A 18 3.06 -8.27 5.73
N TYR A 19 3.93 -8.74 6.62
CA TYR A 19 5.18 -9.40 6.23
C TYR A 19 4.94 -10.62 5.35
N GLY A 20 3.99 -11.49 5.73
CA GLY A 20 3.56 -12.63 4.94
C GLY A 20 3.05 -12.19 3.57
N GLU A 21 2.12 -11.24 3.52
CA GLU A 21 1.55 -10.73 2.27
C GLU A 21 2.63 -10.14 1.33
N LEU A 22 3.58 -9.35 1.85
CA LEU A 22 4.66 -8.78 1.05
C LEU A 22 5.67 -9.85 0.59
N ASN A 23 5.90 -10.89 1.40
CA ASN A 23 6.73 -12.05 1.00
C ASN A 23 6.05 -12.84 -0.11
N ASP A 24 4.76 -13.11 0.00
CA ASP A 24 4.01 -13.88 -1.00
C ASP A 24 4.02 -13.17 -2.35
N ILE A 25 3.85 -11.84 -2.37
CA ILE A 25 3.97 -11.04 -3.59
C ILE A 25 5.37 -11.16 -4.20
N HIS A 26 6.42 -11.08 -3.38
CA HIS A 26 7.79 -11.23 -3.85
C HIS A 26 8.04 -12.62 -4.44
N ILE A 27 7.63 -13.68 -3.74
CA ILE A 27 7.77 -15.07 -4.17
C ILE A 27 7.02 -15.27 -5.50
N PHE A 28 5.80 -14.76 -5.59
CA PHE A 28 5.01 -14.79 -6.83
C PHE A 28 5.76 -14.11 -7.97
N ALA A 29 6.21 -12.86 -7.78
CA ALA A 29 6.96 -12.13 -8.80
C ALA A 29 8.20 -12.92 -9.26
N TYR A 30 8.98 -13.41 -8.30
CA TYR A 30 10.22 -14.15 -8.55
C TYR A 30 9.97 -15.45 -9.34
N LYS A 31 8.89 -16.16 -9.05
CA LYS A 31 8.50 -17.38 -9.78
C LYS A 31 7.86 -17.09 -11.13
N THR A 32 7.15 -15.98 -11.27
CA THR A 32 6.46 -15.62 -12.51
C THR A 32 7.41 -15.08 -13.58
N VAL A 33 8.45 -14.31 -13.22
CA VAL A 33 9.36 -13.72 -14.22
C VAL A 33 10.00 -14.75 -15.16
N PRO A 34 10.62 -15.84 -14.68
CA PRO A 34 11.19 -16.84 -15.58
C PRO A 34 10.17 -17.46 -16.53
N LEU A 35 8.93 -17.71 -16.05
CA LEU A 35 7.86 -18.25 -16.88
C LEU A 35 7.46 -17.30 -18.01
N LEU A 36 7.48 -15.98 -17.74
CA LEU A 36 7.22 -14.97 -18.76
C LEU A 36 8.38 -14.85 -19.75
N GLU A 37 9.63 -14.96 -19.29
CA GLU A 37 10.83 -14.95 -20.13
C GLU A 37 10.90 -16.18 -21.06
N ASP A 38 10.54 -17.36 -20.53
CA ASP A 38 10.46 -18.60 -21.29
C ASP A 38 9.36 -18.50 -22.37
N ALA A 39 8.16 -18.04 -21.99
CA ALA A 39 7.07 -17.81 -22.93
C ALA A 39 7.47 -16.79 -24.01
N ALA A 40 8.15 -15.70 -23.64
CA ALA A 40 8.63 -14.72 -24.60
C ALA A 40 9.64 -15.31 -25.60
N SER A 41 10.48 -16.25 -25.14
CA SER A 41 11.49 -16.92 -25.95
C SER A 41 10.88 -17.95 -26.90
N GLU A 42 9.85 -18.67 -26.47
CA GLU A 42 9.10 -19.63 -27.29
C GLU A 42 8.55 -18.97 -28.56
N PHE A 43 7.84 -17.83 -28.41
CA PHE A 43 7.29 -17.10 -29.55
C PHE A 43 8.34 -16.40 -30.41
N LYS A 44 9.54 -16.12 -29.86
CA LYS A 44 10.68 -15.59 -30.64
C LYS A 44 11.35 -16.69 -31.50
N GLY A 45 11.21 -17.96 -31.13
CA GLY A 45 11.77 -19.10 -31.87
C GLY A 45 10.90 -19.59 -33.04
N GLN A 46 9.64 -19.15 -33.12
CA GLN A 46 8.65 -19.60 -34.13
C GLN A 46 8.70 -18.82 -35.46
N VAL A 47 9.80 -18.10 -35.74
CA VAL A 47 9.97 -17.14 -36.87
C VAL A 47 10.02 -17.81 -38.27
N VAL A 48 9.67 -19.09 -38.40
CA VAL A 48 9.64 -19.75 -39.72
C VAL A 48 8.32 -19.47 -40.47
N ASP A 49 7.27 -19.02 -39.79
CA ASP A 49 5.98 -18.66 -40.41
C ASP A 49 5.36 -17.41 -39.74
N GLU A 50 5.85 -16.21 -40.06
CA GLU A 50 5.45 -14.93 -39.45
C GLU A 50 3.98 -14.49 -39.73
N SER A 51 3.11 -15.36 -40.27
CA SER A 51 1.90 -14.89 -40.97
C SER A 51 0.54 -15.27 -40.35
N GLU A 52 0.45 -16.19 -39.40
CA GLU A 52 -0.85 -16.56 -38.80
C GLU A 52 -1.06 -15.96 -37.40
N ASP A 53 -2.10 -15.14 -37.31
CA ASP A 53 -2.61 -14.59 -36.06
C ASP A 53 -3.12 -15.71 -35.14
N ILE A 54 -2.60 -15.75 -33.91
CA ILE A 54 -3.17 -16.59 -32.84
C ILE A 54 -4.40 -15.88 -32.27
N ILE A 55 -5.51 -16.61 -32.18
CA ILE A 55 -6.80 -16.09 -31.72
C ILE A 55 -7.00 -16.43 -30.24
N PHE A 56 -7.13 -15.40 -29.41
CA PHE A 56 -7.44 -15.52 -27.99
C PHE A 56 -8.90 -15.15 -27.72
N ARG A 57 -9.58 -15.96 -26.89
CA ARG A 57 -10.88 -15.57 -26.33
C ARG A 57 -10.65 -14.56 -25.21
N VAL A 58 -11.27 -13.39 -25.31
CA VAL A 58 -11.10 -12.28 -24.35
C VAL A 58 -12.45 -11.75 -23.88
N PRO A 59 -12.51 -11.05 -22.74
CA PRO A 59 -13.70 -10.30 -22.37
C PRO A 59 -14.07 -9.26 -23.43
N GLY A 60 -15.31 -9.31 -23.90
CA GLY A 60 -15.91 -8.34 -24.83
C GLY A 60 -16.80 -7.33 -24.10
N LYS A 61 -17.50 -6.49 -24.86
CA LYS A 61 -18.38 -5.44 -24.31
C LYS A 61 -19.62 -6.05 -23.66
N LYS A 62 -20.14 -5.41 -22.61
CA LYS A 62 -21.41 -5.79 -21.94
C LYS A 62 -21.45 -7.26 -21.48
N GLY A 63 -20.31 -7.81 -21.03
CA GLY A 63 -20.21 -9.19 -20.56
C GLY A 63 -20.23 -10.25 -21.67
N GLN A 64 -20.20 -9.85 -22.94
CA GLN A 64 -20.09 -10.79 -24.06
C GLN A 64 -18.66 -11.28 -24.24
N ALA A 65 -18.48 -12.44 -24.88
CA ALA A 65 -17.15 -12.91 -25.27
C ALA A 65 -16.68 -12.17 -26.55
N GLY A 66 -15.42 -11.74 -26.56
CA GLY A 66 -14.74 -11.20 -27.73
C GLY A 66 -13.54 -12.07 -28.14
N THR A 67 -12.90 -11.69 -29.23
CA THR A 67 -11.64 -12.29 -29.68
C THR A 67 -10.58 -11.22 -29.88
N ALA A 68 -9.33 -11.57 -29.58
CA ALA A 68 -8.16 -10.75 -29.87
C ALA A 68 -7.18 -11.60 -30.69
N LYS A 69 -6.69 -11.02 -31.78
CA LYS A 69 -5.67 -11.63 -32.64
C LYS A 69 -4.30 -11.09 -32.28
N ARG A 70 -3.30 -11.95 -32.17
CA ARG A 70 -1.90 -11.54 -31.96
C ARG A 70 -0.96 -12.42 -32.77
N ASN A 71 0.01 -11.82 -33.42
CA ASN A 71 1.09 -12.57 -34.05
C ASN A 71 2.18 -12.96 -33.03
N PRO A 72 3.06 -13.93 -33.33
CA PRO A 72 4.12 -14.37 -32.42
C PRO A 72 5.05 -13.24 -31.95
N THR A 73 5.36 -12.27 -32.80
CA THR A 73 6.20 -11.11 -32.44
C THR A 73 5.54 -10.21 -31.40
N GLU A 74 4.23 -9.94 -31.55
CA GLU A 74 3.44 -9.20 -30.57
C GLU A 74 3.35 -9.93 -29.24
N LEU A 75 3.21 -11.26 -29.25
CA LEU A 75 3.19 -12.09 -28.05
C LEU A 75 4.54 -12.10 -27.34
N SER A 76 5.64 -12.31 -28.06
CA SER A 76 6.99 -12.21 -27.49
C SER A 76 7.23 -10.83 -26.86
N GLY A 77 6.81 -9.77 -27.55
CA GLY A 77 6.84 -8.40 -27.02
C GLY A 77 5.98 -8.21 -25.77
N LEU A 78 4.77 -8.78 -25.74
CA LEU A 78 3.87 -8.74 -24.60
C LEU A 78 4.50 -9.37 -23.36
N PHE A 79 4.95 -10.62 -23.45
CA PHE A 79 5.54 -11.34 -22.33
C PHE A 79 6.82 -10.67 -21.83
N ASN A 80 7.68 -10.18 -22.74
CA ASN A 80 8.88 -9.42 -22.37
C ASN A 80 8.55 -8.13 -21.62
N ARG A 81 7.51 -7.38 -22.01
CA ARG A 81 7.09 -6.16 -21.28
C ARG A 81 6.61 -6.49 -19.87
N PHE A 82 5.82 -7.55 -19.71
CA PHE A 82 5.39 -8.01 -18.38
C PHE A 82 6.55 -8.47 -17.52
N ALA A 83 7.46 -9.30 -18.06
CA ALA A 83 8.62 -9.82 -17.33
C ALA A 83 9.54 -8.71 -16.80
N ASN A 84 9.78 -7.68 -17.63
CA ASN A 84 10.77 -6.66 -17.32
C ASN A 84 10.21 -5.45 -16.57
N GLN A 85 8.89 -5.20 -16.64
CA GLN A 85 8.33 -3.94 -16.16
C GLN A 85 6.88 -4.07 -15.65
N GLU A 86 5.92 -4.43 -16.50
CA GLU A 86 4.49 -4.29 -16.16
C GLU A 86 4.07 -5.21 -14.99
N LEU A 87 4.71 -6.35 -14.78
CA LEU A 87 4.46 -7.19 -13.60
C LEU A 87 4.83 -6.45 -12.31
N PHE A 88 6.02 -5.85 -12.25
CA PHE A 88 6.48 -5.13 -11.05
C PHE A 88 5.67 -3.87 -10.78
N GLU A 89 5.23 -3.16 -11.81
CA GLU A 89 4.34 -2.01 -11.68
C GLU A 89 3.02 -2.40 -11.01
N ASN A 90 2.35 -3.44 -11.51
CA ASN A 90 1.08 -3.91 -10.97
C ASN A 90 1.23 -4.46 -9.54
N LEU A 91 2.29 -5.22 -9.28
CA LEU A 91 2.55 -5.74 -7.94
C LEU A 91 2.91 -4.62 -6.96
N LEU A 92 3.62 -3.58 -7.39
CA LEU A 92 3.90 -2.41 -6.56
C LEU A 92 2.61 -1.69 -6.13
N VAL A 93 1.69 -1.46 -7.07
CA VAL A 93 0.37 -0.87 -6.75
C VAL A 93 -0.31 -1.68 -5.66
N SER A 94 -0.33 -3.00 -5.82
CA SER A 94 -0.95 -3.93 -4.87
C SER A 94 -0.25 -3.96 -3.51
N SER A 95 1.09 -3.86 -3.47
CA SER A 95 1.86 -3.80 -2.23
C SER A 95 1.62 -2.49 -1.48
N VAL A 96 1.57 -1.36 -2.18
CA VAL A 96 1.27 -0.04 -1.58
C VAL A 96 -0.12 -0.06 -0.95
N SER A 97 -1.14 -0.58 -1.63
CA SER A 97 -2.49 -0.67 -1.07
C SER A 97 -2.55 -1.53 0.20
N ARG A 98 -1.84 -2.66 0.25
CA ARG A 98 -1.76 -3.49 1.47
C ARG A 98 -1.06 -2.77 2.62
N PHE A 99 -0.01 -2.02 2.30
CA PHE A 99 0.71 -1.26 3.31
C PHE A 99 -0.12 -0.07 3.84
N GLU A 100 -0.84 0.65 2.97
CA GLU A 100 -1.80 1.69 3.37
C GLU A 100 -2.90 1.09 4.27
N PHE A 101 -3.41 -0.09 3.94
CA PHE A 101 -4.37 -0.79 4.78
C PHE A 101 -3.78 -1.16 6.15
N TYR A 102 -2.57 -1.71 6.20
CA TYR A 102 -1.85 -1.98 7.46
C TYR A 102 -1.70 -0.72 8.31
N LEU A 103 -1.30 0.39 7.70
CA LEU A 103 -1.16 1.68 8.33
C LEU A 103 -2.50 2.19 8.91
N SER A 104 -3.59 1.99 8.16
CA SER A 104 -4.95 2.33 8.59
C SER A 104 -5.37 1.52 9.81
N ASP A 105 -5.11 0.22 9.74
CA ASP A 105 -5.36 -0.72 10.82
C ASP A 105 -4.59 -0.36 12.09
N VAL A 106 -3.33 0.04 11.97
CA VAL A 106 -2.53 0.50 13.12
C VAL A 106 -3.20 1.71 13.78
N ILE A 107 -3.54 2.75 13.01
CA ILE A 107 -4.22 3.94 13.56
C ILE A 107 -5.54 3.55 14.22
N GLY A 108 -6.35 2.72 13.55
CA GLY A 108 -7.61 2.23 14.09
C GLY A 108 -7.43 1.51 15.42
N GLU A 109 -6.39 0.69 15.55
CA GLU A 109 -6.07 -0.03 16.78
C GLU A 109 -5.75 0.92 17.93
N PHE A 110 -4.94 1.95 17.68
CA PHE A 110 -4.65 3.00 18.66
C PHE A 110 -5.91 3.77 19.07
N LEU A 111 -6.80 4.07 18.14
CA LEU A 111 -8.05 4.78 18.44
C LEU A 111 -9.02 3.93 19.27
N ARG A 112 -9.11 2.61 19.00
CA ARG A 112 -9.93 1.68 19.80
C ARG A 112 -9.39 1.51 21.21
N HIS A 113 -8.07 1.33 21.34
CA HIS A 113 -7.42 1.18 22.65
C HIS A 113 -7.36 2.48 23.45
N PHE A 114 -7.28 3.63 22.77
CA PHE A 114 -7.23 4.94 23.40
C PHE A 114 -8.30 5.89 22.84
N PRO A 115 -9.59 5.69 23.15
CA PRO A 115 -10.70 6.44 22.56
C PRO A 115 -10.61 7.97 22.74
N LYS A 116 -9.94 8.45 23.78
CA LYS A 116 -9.69 9.89 23.98
C LYS A 116 -8.91 10.52 22.82
N LYS A 117 -8.12 9.74 22.07
CA LYS A 117 -7.38 10.18 20.89
C LYS A 117 -8.30 10.46 19.69
N LEU A 118 -9.57 10.07 19.74
CA LEU A 118 -10.60 10.57 18.84
C LEU A 118 -10.85 12.08 19.01
N THR A 119 -10.22 12.78 19.94
CA THR A 119 -10.29 14.25 19.93
C THR A 119 -9.27 14.89 18.98
N ILE A 120 -8.30 14.11 18.49
CA ILE A 120 -7.25 14.57 17.58
C ILE A 120 -7.80 14.60 16.15
N GLY A 121 -7.78 15.76 15.52
CA GLY A 121 -8.20 15.91 14.12
C GLY A 121 -7.18 15.37 13.11
N PRO A 122 -7.60 14.89 11.92
CA PRO A 122 -6.71 14.45 10.84
C PRO A 122 -5.67 15.50 10.40
N LYS A 123 -5.95 16.79 10.63
CA LYS A 123 -5.05 17.92 10.34
C LYS A 123 -4.29 18.45 11.56
N GLY A 124 -4.23 17.68 12.66
CA GLY A 124 -3.49 18.06 13.87
C GLY A 124 -4.09 19.21 14.69
N GLY A 125 -5.37 19.53 14.49
CA GLY A 125 -6.08 20.59 15.23
C GLY A 125 -7.47 20.17 15.72
N ASP A 126 -8.27 21.14 16.14
CA ASP A 126 -9.62 20.97 16.75
C ASP A 126 -10.68 20.37 15.82
N SER A 127 -10.35 20.09 14.55
CA SER A 127 -11.25 19.48 13.57
C SER A 127 -11.67 18.04 13.93
N GLY A 128 -11.05 17.42 14.94
CA GLY A 128 -11.44 16.11 15.47
C GLY A 128 -12.57 16.15 16.51
N LYS A 129 -13.07 17.34 16.88
CA LYS A 129 -14.07 17.49 17.96
C LYS A 129 -15.52 17.40 17.49
N GLN A 130 -15.77 17.35 16.19
CA GLN A 130 -17.11 17.33 15.63
C GLN A 130 -17.44 15.94 15.08
N VAL A 131 -18.61 15.42 15.46
CA VAL A 131 -19.20 14.20 14.91
C VAL A 131 -20.57 14.61 14.33
N PRO A 132 -20.88 14.24 13.07
CA PRO A 132 -22.21 14.44 12.52
C PRO A 132 -23.30 13.91 13.45
N ILE A 133 -24.32 14.73 13.74
CA ILE A 133 -25.44 14.32 14.62
C ILE A 133 -26.12 13.05 14.09
N GLN A 134 -26.15 12.88 12.77
CA GLN A 134 -26.73 11.69 12.14
C GLN A 134 -26.11 10.38 12.65
N LEU A 135 -24.79 10.34 12.88
CA LEU A 135 -24.13 9.16 13.45
C LEU A 135 -24.61 8.85 14.87
N LEU A 136 -24.86 9.89 15.68
CA LEU A 136 -25.39 9.71 17.04
C LEU A 136 -26.82 9.16 17.04
N VAL A 137 -27.61 9.50 16.02
CA VAL A 137 -28.99 9.06 15.88
C VAL A 137 -29.06 7.63 15.35
N ASP A 138 -28.16 7.27 14.44
CA ASP A 138 -28.16 5.98 13.75
C ASP A 138 -27.42 4.88 14.51
N ALA A 139 -26.54 5.22 15.44
CA ALA A 139 -25.73 4.24 16.16
C ALA A 139 -26.57 3.38 17.12
N ASP A 140 -26.41 2.05 17.01
CA ASP A 140 -27.06 1.06 17.89
C ASP A 140 -26.59 1.20 19.35
N ASP A 141 -25.29 1.39 19.54
CA ASP A 141 -24.66 1.59 20.84
C ASP A 141 -23.41 2.48 20.74
N LEU A 142 -22.80 2.77 21.89
CA LEU A 142 -21.64 3.65 21.97
C LEU A 142 -20.40 3.06 21.28
N ASP A 143 -20.26 1.73 21.24
CA ASP A 143 -19.11 1.08 20.63
C ASP A 143 -19.26 1.05 19.10
N ALA A 144 -20.46 0.78 18.59
CA ALA A 144 -20.80 0.94 17.17
C ALA A 144 -20.54 2.37 16.69
N LEU A 145 -21.01 3.37 17.46
CA LEU A 145 -20.72 4.78 17.17
C LEU A 145 -19.21 5.07 17.12
N ARG A 146 -18.42 4.50 18.05
CA ARG A 146 -16.97 4.71 18.09
C ARG A 146 -16.30 4.14 16.85
N ASP A 147 -16.68 2.93 16.44
CA ASP A 147 -16.12 2.30 15.24
C ASP A 147 -16.48 3.09 13.97
N GLU A 148 -17.71 3.58 13.84
CA GLU A 148 -18.09 4.43 12.70
C GLU A 148 -17.31 5.76 12.67
N VAL A 149 -17.11 6.39 13.83
CA VAL A 149 -16.29 7.62 13.93
C VAL A 149 -14.82 7.34 13.60
N ILE A 150 -14.29 6.16 13.98
CA ILE A 150 -12.94 5.73 13.61
C ILE A 150 -12.86 5.59 12.08
N ASP A 151 -13.79 4.87 11.47
CA ASP A 151 -13.80 4.60 10.03
C ASP A 151 -13.86 5.89 9.21
N LEU A 152 -14.71 6.85 9.60
CA LEU A 152 -14.78 8.17 8.97
C LEU A 152 -13.45 8.92 9.03
N ARG A 153 -12.72 8.82 10.15
CA ARG A 153 -11.40 9.47 10.29
C ARG A 153 -10.35 8.80 9.44
N LEU A 154 -10.35 7.46 9.42
CA LEU A 154 -9.42 6.69 8.61
C LEU A 154 -9.64 7.02 7.13
N GLN A 155 -10.87 7.04 6.65
CA GLN A 155 -11.19 7.47 5.28
C GLN A 155 -10.66 8.88 4.99
N ALA A 156 -10.88 9.84 5.88
CA ALA A 156 -10.41 11.21 5.67
C ALA A 156 -8.88 11.33 5.58
N ILE A 157 -8.12 10.60 6.40
CA ILE A 157 -6.65 10.74 6.43
C ILE A 157 -5.96 10.04 5.25
N PHE A 158 -6.51 8.94 4.71
CA PHE A 158 -5.88 8.27 3.56
C PHE A 158 -6.00 9.06 2.26
N HIS A 159 -6.90 10.05 2.21
CA HIS A 159 -6.98 11.05 1.14
C HIS A 159 -6.06 12.26 1.34
N ALA A 160 -5.45 12.40 2.51
CA ALA A 160 -4.58 13.53 2.84
C ALA A 160 -3.19 13.44 2.18
N GLU A 161 -2.44 14.54 2.22
CA GLU A 161 -1.06 14.53 1.75
C GLU A 161 -0.17 13.66 2.65
N PRO A 162 0.89 13.02 2.12
CA PRO A 162 1.70 12.08 2.89
C PRO A 162 2.27 12.65 4.21
N LYS A 163 2.63 13.94 4.22
CA LYS A 163 3.09 14.64 5.44
C LYS A 163 1.99 14.80 6.49
N GLU A 164 0.77 15.13 6.06
CA GLU A 164 -0.40 15.24 6.94
C GLU A 164 -0.71 13.87 7.56
N TYR A 165 -0.63 12.82 6.73
CA TYR A 165 -0.80 11.45 7.16
C TYR A 165 0.19 11.05 8.26
N CYS A 166 1.50 11.29 8.08
CA CYS A 166 2.51 10.96 9.10
C CYS A 166 2.34 11.80 10.37
N THR A 167 1.98 13.07 10.23
CA THR A 167 1.69 13.96 11.37
C THR A 167 0.54 13.40 12.21
N TYR A 168 -0.55 13.01 11.56
CA TYR A 168 -1.69 12.39 12.23
C TYR A 168 -1.34 11.03 12.85
N PHE A 169 -0.63 10.17 12.11
CA PHE A 169 -0.15 8.89 12.60
C PHE A 169 0.65 9.05 13.89
N ASN A 170 1.60 9.99 13.94
CA ASN A 170 2.40 10.24 15.14
C ASN A 170 1.60 10.88 16.27
N ALA A 171 0.64 11.75 15.96
CA ALA A 171 -0.24 12.35 16.97
C ALA A 171 -1.14 11.30 17.65
N VAL A 172 -1.69 10.35 16.87
CA VAL A 172 -2.55 9.28 17.39
C VAL A 172 -1.74 8.18 18.05
N SER A 173 -0.65 7.73 17.42
CA SER A 173 0.12 6.60 17.95
C SER A 173 1.07 7.00 19.08
N GLU A 174 1.48 8.27 19.15
CA GLU A 174 2.54 8.78 20.04
C GLU A 174 3.87 8.00 19.91
N LEU A 175 4.06 7.27 18.81
CA LEU A 175 5.27 6.49 18.58
C LEU A 175 6.47 7.38 18.24
N GLY A 176 6.24 8.53 17.61
CA GLY A 176 7.31 9.47 17.27
C GLY A 176 8.24 8.91 16.20
N ILE A 177 7.68 8.19 15.23
CA ILE A 177 8.41 7.66 14.08
C ILE A 177 8.89 8.86 13.23
N PRO A 178 10.19 9.00 12.97
CA PRO A 178 10.74 10.10 12.17
C PRO A 178 10.07 10.22 10.79
N LEU A 179 9.95 11.44 10.29
CA LEU A 179 9.43 11.68 8.94
C LEU A 179 10.32 11.01 7.87
N ASP A 180 11.64 10.96 8.11
CA ASP A 180 12.61 10.32 7.23
C ASP A 180 12.36 8.81 7.09
N ASP A 181 11.89 8.15 8.14
CA ASP A 181 11.50 6.73 8.09
C ASP A 181 10.27 6.51 7.18
N PHE A 182 9.44 7.55 7.00
CA PHE A 182 8.34 7.57 6.03
C PHE A 182 8.76 8.07 4.64
N GLY A 183 9.91 8.75 4.51
CA GLY A 183 10.32 9.43 3.29
C GLY A 183 10.39 8.50 2.08
N GLN A 184 10.96 7.30 2.26
CA GLN A 184 10.97 6.28 1.22
C GLN A 184 9.56 5.82 0.85
N PHE A 185 8.68 5.62 1.84
CA PHE A 185 7.30 5.21 1.57
C PHE A 185 6.53 6.29 0.80
N PHE A 186 6.77 7.57 1.06
CA PHE A 186 6.14 8.67 0.31
C PHE A 186 6.53 8.68 -1.15
N GLU A 187 7.82 8.45 -1.45
CA GLU A 187 8.30 8.28 -2.83
C GLU A 187 7.64 7.09 -3.51
N ILE A 188 7.53 5.96 -2.82
CA ILE A 188 6.89 4.74 -3.33
C ILE A 188 5.40 4.99 -3.64
N LYS A 189 4.69 5.65 -2.73
CA LYS A 189 3.28 6.05 -2.93
C LYS A 189 3.14 7.02 -4.10
N ALA A 190 4.04 8.00 -4.22
CA ALA A 190 4.05 8.93 -5.35
C ALA A 190 4.33 8.19 -6.68
N THR A 191 5.23 7.20 -6.68
CA THR A 191 5.46 6.32 -7.84
C THR A 191 4.20 5.53 -8.19
N ARG A 192 3.49 4.96 -7.20
CA ARG A 192 2.18 4.31 -7.44
C ARG A 192 1.22 5.24 -8.15
N ASP A 193 1.11 6.48 -7.69
CA ASP A 193 0.22 7.46 -8.31
C ASP A 193 0.60 7.72 -9.78
N LEU A 194 1.90 7.78 -10.10
CA LEU A 194 2.36 7.90 -11.49
C LEU A 194 2.06 6.66 -12.35
N ILE A 195 2.15 5.44 -11.79
CA ILE A 195 1.76 4.21 -12.51
C ILE A 195 0.30 4.31 -12.92
N VAL A 196 -0.58 4.67 -11.98
CA VAL A 196 -2.02 4.69 -12.20
C VAL A 196 -2.48 5.86 -13.06
N HIS A 197 -1.87 7.04 -12.91
CA HIS A 197 -2.43 8.28 -13.45
C HIS A 197 -1.58 8.98 -14.51
N ASN A 198 -0.29 8.66 -14.65
CA ASN A 198 0.60 9.43 -15.53
C ASN A 198 1.64 8.57 -16.28
N SER A 199 1.39 7.27 -16.45
CA SER A 199 2.26 6.33 -17.16
C SER A 199 3.75 6.45 -16.79
N LEU A 200 4.02 6.62 -15.48
CA LEU A 200 5.36 6.81 -14.90
C LEU A 200 6.11 8.09 -15.33
N VAL A 201 5.45 9.06 -15.94
CA VAL A 201 6.06 10.36 -16.25
C VAL A 201 6.04 11.25 -15.01
N VAL A 202 7.19 11.76 -14.60
CA VAL A 202 7.33 12.63 -13.43
C VAL A 202 6.63 13.97 -13.68
N ASN A 203 5.82 14.40 -12.72
CA ASN A 203 5.14 15.69 -12.70
C ASN A 203 5.42 16.43 -11.39
N ASP A 204 4.95 17.69 -11.29
CA ASP A 204 5.13 18.52 -10.09
C ASP A 204 4.58 17.86 -8.82
N LEU A 205 3.46 17.15 -8.93
CA LEU A 205 2.83 16.47 -7.80
C LEU A 205 3.71 15.33 -7.26
N TYR A 206 4.35 14.55 -8.13
CA TYR A 206 5.33 13.54 -7.72
C TYR A 206 6.50 14.19 -6.99
N VAL A 207 7.13 15.22 -7.58
CA VAL A 207 8.31 15.87 -6.98
C VAL A 207 7.96 16.43 -5.60
N LYS A 208 6.80 17.08 -5.47
CA LYS A 208 6.29 17.59 -4.20
C LYS A 208 6.10 16.49 -3.15
N LYS A 209 5.49 15.35 -3.53
CA LYS A 209 5.22 14.22 -2.62
C LYS A 209 6.47 13.44 -2.24
N ALA A 210 7.36 13.20 -3.19
CA ALA A 210 8.59 12.42 -3.00
C ALA A 210 9.68 13.21 -2.26
N GLY A 211 9.69 14.54 -2.37
CA GLY A 211 10.67 15.39 -1.69
C GLY A 211 12.11 14.99 -2.03
N ASP A 212 12.95 14.87 -1.00
CA ASP A 212 14.37 14.52 -1.13
C ASP A 212 14.61 13.11 -1.67
N HIS A 213 13.58 12.26 -1.70
CA HIS A 213 13.64 10.91 -2.27
C HIS A 213 13.27 10.87 -3.77
N SER A 214 12.93 12.00 -4.39
CA SER A 214 12.58 12.05 -5.83
C SER A 214 13.65 11.38 -6.71
N ARG A 215 13.23 10.51 -7.63
CA ARG A 215 14.13 9.73 -8.51
C ARG A 215 14.38 10.37 -9.88
N GLY A 216 13.70 11.46 -10.21
CA GLY A 216 13.76 12.07 -11.53
C GLY A 216 13.29 13.52 -11.54
N LYS A 217 13.50 14.18 -12.67
CA LYS A 217 13.03 15.54 -12.96
C LYS A 217 11.68 15.48 -13.68
N ILE A 218 10.95 16.59 -13.66
CA ILE A 218 9.68 16.72 -14.40
C ILE A 218 9.88 16.36 -15.87
N GLY A 219 9.01 15.49 -16.38
CA GLY A 219 9.08 14.95 -17.74
C GLY A 219 9.86 13.63 -17.86
N ASP A 220 10.67 13.25 -16.87
CA ASP A 220 11.39 11.98 -16.90
C ASP A 220 10.40 10.80 -16.77
N LYS A 221 10.67 9.71 -17.49
CA LYS A 221 9.92 8.46 -17.32
C LYS A 221 10.63 7.55 -16.33
N LEU A 222 10.03 7.36 -15.16
CA LEU A 222 10.54 6.42 -14.15
C LEU A 222 10.46 4.98 -14.65
N LYS A 223 11.32 4.13 -14.10
CA LYS A 223 11.30 2.69 -14.32
C LYS A 223 11.02 1.98 -13.00
N VAL A 224 10.13 0.99 -13.04
CA VAL A 224 9.80 0.10 -11.93
C VAL A 224 10.24 -1.30 -12.36
N ARG A 225 11.51 -1.60 -12.10
CA ARG A 225 12.13 -2.90 -12.36
C ARG A 225 12.28 -3.68 -11.05
N ARG A 226 12.73 -4.92 -11.16
CA ARG A 226 12.96 -5.82 -10.01
C ARG A 226 13.69 -5.14 -8.84
N ASP A 227 14.79 -4.45 -9.12
CA ASP A 227 15.63 -3.79 -8.11
C ASP A 227 14.87 -2.71 -7.31
N TYR A 228 14.04 -1.92 -7.99
CA TYR A 228 13.23 -0.90 -7.34
C TYR A 228 12.07 -1.55 -6.58
N PHE A 229 11.43 -2.56 -7.16
CA PHE A 229 10.35 -3.29 -6.52
C PHE A 229 10.81 -3.95 -5.20
N GLU A 230 11.95 -4.64 -5.21
CA GLU A 230 12.52 -5.26 -4.00
C GLU A 230 12.87 -4.23 -2.93
N ARG A 231 13.47 -3.08 -3.32
CA ARG A 231 13.72 -1.96 -2.40
C ARG A 231 12.43 -1.40 -1.82
N ALA A 232 11.37 -1.26 -2.63
CA ALA A 232 10.09 -0.77 -2.15
C ALA A 232 9.46 -1.72 -1.12
N LEU A 233 9.48 -3.04 -1.37
CA LEU A 233 9.03 -4.04 -0.40
C LEU A 233 9.85 -3.97 0.89
N SER A 234 11.17 -3.82 0.78
CA SER A 234 12.04 -3.69 1.93
C SER A 234 11.73 -2.44 2.75
N ALA A 235 11.49 -1.28 2.10
CA ALA A 235 11.17 -0.04 2.79
C ALA A 235 9.86 -0.16 3.60
N MET A 236 8.82 -0.75 3.01
CA MET A 236 7.55 -1.01 3.70
C MET A 236 7.73 -1.95 4.90
N LYS A 237 8.52 -3.02 4.74
CA LYS A 237 8.85 -3.94 5.84
C LYS A 237 9.61 -3.24 6.97
N THR A 238 10.62 -2.44 6.64
CA THR A 238 11.40 -1.67 7.61
C THR A 238 10.54 -0.70 8.41
N LEU A 239 9.64 0.02 7.73
CA LEU A 239 8.72 0.94 8.41
C LEU A 239 7.75 0.19 9.33
N SER A 240 7.19 -0.93 8.87
CA SER A 240 6.33 -1.77 9.71
C SER A 240 7.07 -2.33 10.93
N SER A 241 8.32 -2.78 10.77
CA SER A 241 9.14 -3.23 11.90
C SER A 241 9.43 -2.09 12.89
N SER A 242 9.64 -0.88 12.39
CA SER A 242 9.87 0.29 13.25
C SER A 242 8.63 0.60 14.08
N ILE A 243 7.45 0.58 13.46
CA ILE A 243 6.16 0.75 14.14
C ILE A 243 5.96 -0.34 15.22
N GLU A 244 6.16 -1.61 14.87
CA GLU A 244 6.03 -2.74 15.81
C GLU A 244 6.97 -2.59 17.00
N ARG A 245 8.26 -2.39 16.73
CA ARG A 245 9.31 -2.26 17.75
C ARG A 245 9.01 -1.11 18.70
N THR A 246 8.72 0.08 18.16
CA THR A 246 8.46 1.26 18.99
C THR A 246 7.15 1.12 19.76
N THR A 247 6.15 0.42 19.22
CA THR A 247 4.92 0.08 19.96
C THR A 247 5.26 -0.80 21.15
N ARG A 248 6.05 -1.86 20.94
CA ARG A 248 6.49 -2.76 22.02
C ARG A 248 7.32 -2.04 23.08
N GLU A 249 8.21 -1.14 22.70
CA GLU A 249 9.03 -0.36 23.64
C GLU A 249 8.20 0.58 24.51
N LYS A 250 7.18 1.25 23.93
CA LYS A 250 6.36 2.24 24.64
C LYS A 250 5.17 1.63 25.40
N HIS A 251 4.56 0.59 24.85
CA HIS A 251 3.32 0.02 25.36
C HIS A 251 3.50 -1.40 25.94
N GLY A 252 4.62 -2.08 25.69
CA GLY A 252 4.91 -3.40 26.26
C GLY A 252 5.26 -3.38 27.75
N LYS A 253 5.84 -2.28 28.27
CA LYS A 253 6.26 -2.17 29.68
C LYS A 253 5.13 -1.82 30.67
N LYS A 254 3.96 -1.39 30.19
CA LYS A 254 2.83 -1.06 31.07
C LYS A 254 2.15 -2.29 31.69
N TRP A 255 2.41 -3.49 31.18
CA TRP A 255 1.84 -4.73 31.71
C TRP A 255 2.51 -5.21 33.01
N GLU A 256 3.82 -4.94 33.21
CA GLU A 256 4.55 -5.39 34.41
C GLU A 256 4.31 -4.49 35.65
N GLN A 257 3.71 -3.31 35.49
CA GLN A 257 3.49 -2.35 36.59
C GLN A 257 2.03 -2.27 37.07
N GLU A 258 1.10 -2.92 36.37
CA GLU A 258 -0.32 -2.96 36.76
C GLU A 258 -0.71 -4.30 37.45
N GLU A 259 0.23 -5.25 37.58
CA GLU A 259 0.09 -6.51 38.37
C GLU A 259 1.07 -6.62 39.56
N ALA A 260 1.65 -5.50 40.04
CA ALA A 260 2.42 -5.44 41.28
C ALA A 260 1.78 -4.45 42.27
#